data_AF-G0YZQ8-F1
#
_entry.id   AF-G0YZQ8-F1
#
_cell.length_a   1.000
_cell.length_b   1.000
_cell.length_c   1.000
_cell.angle_alpha   90.00
_cell.angle_beta   90.00
_cell.angle_gamma   90.00
#
_symmetry.space_group_name_H-M   'P 1'
#
loop_
_entity.id
_entity.type
_entity.pdbx_description
1 polymer ?
#
loop_
_entity_poly.entity_id
_entity_poly.type
_entity_poly.pdbx_seq_one_letter_code
_entity_poly.pdbx_strand_id
1 'polypeptide(L)'
;VPKVWNTGYKGEGTVVAIIDSGLDINHDALQLNDSTKAKYQNEQQMNAAKAKAGINYGKWYNNKVIFGHNYVDVNTELKEVKSTSHGMHVTSIATANPSKKDTNELIYGVAPEAQVMFMRVFSDEKRGTGPALYVKAIEDAVKLGADSINLSLGGANGSLVNADDRLIKALEMARLAGVSVVIAAGNDGTFGSGASKPSALYPDYGLVGSPSTAREAISVASYNNTTLVNKVFNII
;
A
#
# COMPACT_ATOMS: atom_id res chain seq x y z
N VAL A 1 16.91 -6.33 -4.46
CA VAL A 1 16.88 -5.48 -3.25
C VAL A 1 18.26 -5.29 -2.62
N PRO A 2 19.01 -6.31 -2.15
CA PRO A 2 20.31 -6.07 -1.50
C PRO A 2 21.35 -5.33 -2.35
N LYS A 3 21.38 -5.59 -3.67
CA LYS A 3 22.25 -4.87 -4.61
C LYS A 3 21.97 -3.35 -4.64
N VAL A 4 20.70 -2.94 -4.54
CA VAL A 4 20.28 -1.54 -4.55
C VAL A 4 20.62 -0.86 -3.21
N TRP A 5 20.47 -1.59 -2.10
CA TRP A 5 20.89 -1.08 -0.80
C TRP A 5 22.40 -0.83 -0.72
N ASN A 6 23.20 -1.68 -1.37
CA ASN A 6 24.66 -1.53 -1.43
C ASN A 6 25.11 -0.30 -2.23
N THR A 7 24.24 0.27 -3.07
CA THR A 7 24.50 1.55 -3.75
C THR A 7 24.01 2.76 -2.95
N GLY A 8 23.54 2.55 -1.72
CA GLY A 8 23.12 3.61 -0.80
C GLY A 8 21.65 4.01 -0.87
N TYR A 9 20.80 3.29 -1.61
CA TYR A 9 19.37 3.59 -1.70
C TYR A 9 18.55 2.64 -0.83
N LYS A 10 18.09 3.11 0.34
CA LYS A 10 17.20 2.35 1.25
C LYS A 10 15.87 3.05 1.51
N GLY A 11 15.62 4.18 0.86
CA GLY A 11 14.38 4.94 0.95
C GLY A 11 14.49 6.24 1.74
N GLU A 12 15.68 6.61 2.20
CA GLU A 12 15.93 7.89 2.86
C GLU A 12 15.37 9.05 2.02
N GLY A 13 14.66 9.98 2.68
CA GLY A 13 14.07 11.14 2.02
C GLY A 13 12.83 10.86 1.15
N THR A 14 12.35 9.61 1.11
CA THR A 14 11.18 9.22 0.32
C THR A 14 9.98 8.86 1.17
N VAL A 15 8.79 8.91 0.57
CA VAL A 15 7.50 8.60 1.18
C VAL A 15 6.74 7.59 0.33
N VAL A 16 6.26 6.51 0.96
CA VAL A 16 5.36 5.53 0.37
C VAL A 16 3.97 5.70 1.00
N ALA A 17 2.96 5.93 0.17
CA ALA A 17 1.57 5.90 0.61
C ALA A 17 1.00 4.47 0.45
N ILE A 18 0.40 3.95 1.51
CA ILE A 18 -0.26 2.64 1.52
C ILE A 18 -1.76 2.85 1.71
N ILE A 19 -2.54 2.46 0.70
CA ILE A 19 -4.00 2.55 0.73
C ILE A 19 -4.58 1.14 0.94
N ASP A 20 -4.99 0.82 2.16
CA ASP A 20 -5.26 -0.56 2.58
C ASP A 20 -6.22 -0.66 3.79
N SER A 21 -6.30 -1.82 4.44
CA SER A 21 -7.34 -2.15 5.42
C SER A 21 -7.08 -1.70 6.85
N GLY A 22 -5.82 -1.68 7.28
CA GLY A 22 -5.42 -1.21 8.59
C GLY A 22 -3.94 -1.30 8.88
N LEU A 23 -3.50 -0.64 9.94
CA LEU A 23 -2.11 -0.55 10.35
C LEU A 23 -2.00 -0.53 11.87
N ASP A 24 -1.12 -1.37 12.42
CA ASP A 24 -0.70 -1.24 13.81
C ASP A 24 0.50 -0.29 13.90
N ILE A 25 0.23 0.97 14.21
CA ILE A 25 1.24 2.04 14.30
C ILE A 25 2.31 1.78 15.37
N ASN A 26 2.07 0.87 16.32
CA ASN A 26 3.00 0.54 17.40
C ASN A 26 3.94 -0.63 17.06
N HIS A 27 3.85 -1.19 15.85
CA HIS A 27 4.65 -2.35 15.47
C HIS A 27 6.15 -1.98 15.37
N ASP A 28 7.03 -2.86 15.87
CA ASP A 28 8.50 -2.70 15.86
C ASP A 28 9.11 -2.47 14.47
N ALA A 29 8.38 -2.85 13.42
CA ALA A 29 8.82 -2.71 12.03
C ALA A 29 8.70 -1.26 11.53
N LEU A 30 7.92 -0.41 12.21
CA LEU A 30 7.59 0.93 11.76
C LEU A 30 8.48 1.98 12.42
N GLN A 31 9.76 1.93 12.09
CA GLN A 31 10.78 2.85 12.59
C GLN A 31 11.74 3.30 11.49
N LEU A 32 12.47 4.38 11.76
CA LEU A 32 13.57 4.89 10.94
C LEU A 32 14.85 4.85 11.76
N ASN A 33 15.98 4.58 11.12
CA ASN A 33 17.28 4.63 11.81
C ASN A 33 17.77 6.06 11.98
N ASP A 34 17.52 6.93 10.99
CA ASP A 34 17.95 8.33 11.00
C ASP A 34 16.84 9.24 10.46
N SER A 35 16.07 9.85 11.38
CA SER A 35 14.98 10.76 11.01
C SER A 35 15.46 12.10 10.43
N THR A 36 16.75 12.44 10.53
CA THR A 36 17.27 13.70 9.97
C THR A 36 17.28 13.69 8.44
N LYS A 37 17.39 12.49 7.85
CA LYS A 37 17.33 12.26 6.40
C LYS A 37 15.91 12.04 5.88
N ALA A 38 14.91 12.09 6.75
CA ALA A 38 13.52 11.90 6.36
C ALA A 38 12.97 13.12 5.61
N LYS A 39 11.98 12.92 4.73
CA LYS A 39 11.35 13.99 3.95
C LYS A 39 10.61 14.98 4.86
N TYR A 40 9.89 14.42 5.84
CA TYR A 40 9.23 15.15 6.91
C TYR A 40 9.90 14.82 8.23
N GLN A 41 10.52 15.79 8.86
CA GLN A 41 11.31 15.59 10.08
C GLN A 41 10.47 15.68 11.35
N ASN A 42 9.27 16.28 11.28
CA ASN A 42 8.39 16.46 12.43
C ASN A 42 6.93 16.74 12.02
N GLU A 43 6.04 16.68 13.02
CA GLU A 43 4.61 16.92 12.87
C GLU A 43 4.29 18.33 12.33
N GLN A 44 5.08 19.35 12.67
CA GLN A 44 4.86 20.72 12.20
C GLN A 44 5.01 20.84 10.69
N GLN A 45 6.04 20.19 10.12
CA GLN A 45 6.24 20.16 8.66
C GLN A 45 5.08 19.44 7.96
N MET A 46 4.59 18.32 8.53
CA MET A 46 3.44 17.63 7.98
C MET A 46 2.16 18.47 8.07
N ASN A 47 1.91 19.12 9.20
CA ASN A 47 0.75 20.01 9.37
C ASN A 47 0.81 21.21 8.43
N ALA A 48 1.99 21.76 8.15
CA ALA A 48 2.16 22.80 7.14
C ALA A 48 1.84 22.29 5.72
N ALA A 49 2.28 21.08 5.36
CA ALA A 49 1.95 20.45 4.09
C ALA A 49 0.44 20.19 3.95
N LYS A 50 -0.19 19.67 5.00
CA LYS A 50 -1.64 19.50 5.09
C LYS A 50 -2.39 20.82 4.90
N ALA A 51 -1.98 21.88 5.60
CA ALA A 51 -2.60 23.20 5.49
C ALA A 51 -2.48 23.76 4.05
N LYS A 52 -1.30 23.65 3.44
CA LYS A 52 -1.07 24.04 2.04
C LYS A 52 -1.92 23.23 1.06
N ALA A 53 -2.17 21.95 1.36
CA ALA A 53 -3.02 21.06 0.57
C ALA A 53 -4.53 21.25 0.83
N GLY A 54 -4.93 22.06 1.81
CA GLY A 54 -6.32 22.20 2.24
C GLY A 54 -6.87 20.98 2.96
N ILE A 55 -6.02 20.15 3.57
CA ILE A 55 -6.38 18.93 4.29
C ILE A 55 -6.44 19.25 5.80
N ASN A 56 -7.62 19.10 6.41
CA ASN A 56 -7.85 19.39 7.83
C ASN A 56 -8.02 18.14 8.72
N TYR A 57 -7.84 16.95 8.17
CA TYR A 57 -7.96 15.65 8.87
C TYR A 57 -6.65 14.85 8.80
N GLY A 58 -6.65 13.68 9.43
CA GLY A 58 -5.49 12.81 9.54
C GLY A 58 -4.47 13.29 10.57
N LYS A 59 -3.61 12.38 11.01
CA LYS A 59 -2.72 12.59 12.16
C LYS A 59 -1.30 12.13 11.86
N TRP A 60 -0.32 12.82 12.47
CA TRP A 60 1.05 12.34 12.59
C TRP A 60 1.17 11.38 13.77
N TYR A 61 1.77 10.20 13.56
CA TYR A 61 1.92 9.20 14.63
C TYR A 61 3.36 9.15 15.13
N ASN A 62 4.32 9.05 14.22
CA ASN A 62 5.75 9.01 14.51
C ASN A 62 6.57 9.33 13.25
N ASN A 63 7.90 9.29 13.36
CA ASN A 63 8.81 9.62 12.26
C ASN A 63 8.70 8.65 11.07
N LYS A 64 8.17 7.43 11.27
CA LYS A 64 7.90 6.48 10.18
C LYS A 64 6.52 6.71 9.59
N VAL A 65 5.47 6.70 10.41
CA VAL A 65 4.07 6.88 10.01
C VAL A 65 3.69 8.35 10.17
N ILE A 66 3.94 9.10 9.11
CA ILE A 66 3.87 10.56 9.11
C ILE A 66 2.48 11.11 8.86
N PHE A 67 1.61 10.32 8.25
CA PHE A 67 0.20 10.65 8.05
C PHE A 67 -0.61 9.39 8.15
N GLY A 68 -1.73 9.45 8.86
CA GLY A 68 -2.73 8.41 8.79
C GLY A 68 -4.14 8.94 8.96
N HIS A 69 -5.06 8.37 8.18
CA HIS A 69 -6.47 8.67 8.25
C HIS A 69 -7.31 7.45 7.87
N ASN A 70 -8.39 7.24 8.61
CA ASN A 70 -9.44 6.30 8.27
C ASN A 70 -10.55 7.05 7.52
N TYR A 71 -10.59 6.83 6.20
CA TYR A 71 -11.54 7.46 5.29
C TYR A 71 -12.93 6.84 5.38
N VAL A 72 -13.05 5.63 5.93
CA VAL A 72 -14.32 4.92 6.07
C VAL A 72 -15.10 5.48 7.25
N ASP A 73 -14.45 5.55 8.42
CA ASP A 73 -15.08 5.96 9.68
C ASP A 73 -14.79 7.43 10.03
N VAL A 74 -14.07 8.13 9.15
CA VAL A 74 -13.72 9.56 9.25
C VAL A 74 -13.05 9.88 10.58
N ASN A 75 -12.02 9.09 10.93
CA ASN A 75 -11.28 9.25 12.18
C ASN A 75 -9.78 8.92 11.98
N THR A 76 -9.05 8.74 13.09
CA THR A 76 -7.61 8.42 13.09
C THR A 76 -7.32 7.03 13.66
N GLU A 77 -8.32 6.15 13.69
CA GLU A 77 -8.19 4.76 14.13
C GLU A 77 -7.80 3.87 12.95
N LEU A 78 -6.51 3.53 12.88
CA LEU A 78 -5.96 2.76 11.75
C LEU A 78 -5.93 1.26 12.02
N LYS A 79 -5.95 0.85 13.29
CA LYS A 79 -5.81 -0.56 13.66
C LYS A 79 -7.11 -1.30 13.37
N GLU A 80 -6.98 -2.46 12.72
CA GLU A 80 -8.09 -3.40 12.54
C GLU A 80 -8.42 -4.09 13.87
N VAL A 81 -9.69 -4.44 14.08
CA VAL A 81 -10.11 -5.25 15.24
C VAL A 81 -9.54 -6.66 15.17
N LYS A 82 -9.34 -7.20 13.96
CA LYS A 82 -8.77 -8.53 13.74
C LYS A 82 -7.30 -8.58 14.15
N SER A 83 -6.88 -9.73 14.66
CA SER A 83 -5.47 -9.97 15.01
C SER A 83 -4.56 -10.05 13.79
N THR A 84 -5.10 -10.48 12.64
CA THR A 84 -4.42 -10.43 11.35
C THR A 84 -4.78 -9.15 10.61
N SER A 85 -3.77 -8.41 10.16
CA SER A 85 -3.96 -7.15 9.44
C SER A 85 -3.31 -7.22 8.06
N HIS A 86 -4.13 -7.05 7.02
CA HIS A 86 -3.66 -7.09 5.64
C HIS A 86 -2.80 -5.85 5.34
N GLY A 87 -3.28 -4.66 5.70
CA GLY A 87 -2.54 -3.42 5.49
C GLY A 87 -1.22 -3.35 6.25
N MET A 88 -1.12 -3.92 7.46
CA MET A 88 0.14 -4.02 8.20
C MET A 88 1.14 -4.92 7.47
N HIS A 89 0.68 -6.05 6.94
CA HIS A 89 1.53 -6.98 6.18
C HIS A 89 2.04 -6.31 4.89
N VAL A 90 1.17 -5.65 4.14
CA VAL A 90 1.53 -4.88 2.94
C VAL A 90 2.54 -3.77 3.26
N THR A 91 2.28 -2.98 4.30
CA THR A 91 3.18 -1.89 4.73
C THR A 91 4.56 -2.44 5.10
N SER A 92 4.61 -3.62 5.72
CA SER A 92 5.86 -4.27 6.13
C SER A 92 6.68 -4.71 4.93
N ILE A 93 6.07 -5.28 3.89
CA ILE A 93 6.76 -5.63 2.64
C ILE A 93 7.41 -4.39 2.02
N ALA A 94 6.72 -3.25 2.03
CA ALA A 94 7.23 -2.03 1.45
C ALA A 94 8.35 -1.41 2.30
N THR A 95 8.17 -1.31 3.62
CA THR A 95 8.95 -0.36 4.44
C THR A 95 9.42 -0.87 5.81
N ALA A 96 9.23 -2.16 6.15
CA ALA A 96 9.64 -2.66 7.46
C ALA A 96 11.13 -2.43 7.74
N ASN A 97 11.44 -1.98 8.95
CA ASN A 97 12.78 -1.74 9.46
C ASN A 97 12.89 -2.20 10.91
N PRO A 98 12.80 -3.51 11.19
CA PRO A 98 12.65 -4.01 12.57
C PRO A 98 13.92 -3.85 13.41
N SER A 99 13.74 -3.72 14.73
CA SER A 99 14.83 -3.82 15.72
C SER A 99 14.93 -5.23 16.33
N LYS A 100 13.83 -5.98 16.29
CA LYS A 100 13.71 -7.31 16.89
C LYS A 100 13.64 -8.38 15.82
N LYS A 101 14.32 -9.49 16.10
CA LYS A 101 14.26 -10.68 15.25
C LYS A 101 12.92 -11.37 15.39
N ASP A 102 12.36 -11.82 14.28
CA ASP A 102 11.30 -12.82 14.21
C ASP A 102 11.86 -14.05 13.52
N THR A 103 11.58 -15.24 14.05
CA THR A 103 12.16 -16.50 13.54
C THR A 103 13.70 -16.48 13.38
N ASN A 104 14.40 -15.81 14.30
CA ASN A 104 15.87 -15.58 14.31
C ASN A 104 16.42 -14.60 13.25
N GLU A 105 15.57 -13.96 12.46
CA GLU A 105 15.96 -13.04 11.39
C GLU A 105 15.29 -11.67 11.53
N LEU A 106 15.91 -10.64 10.96
CA LEU A 106 15.30 -9.31 10.82
C LEU A 106 14.60 -9.25 9.47
N ILE A 107 13.29 -9.05 9.48
CA ILE A 107 12.46 -9.02 8.27
C ILE A 107 12.31 -7.56 7.80
N TYR A 108 13.12 -7.19 6.81
CA TYR A 108 13.10 -5.85 6.21
C TYR A 108 12.14 -5.77 5.03
N GLY A 109 11.50 -4.61 4.88
CA GLY A 109 10.80 -4.22 3.66
C GLY A 109 11.78 -3.74 2.59
N VAL A 110 11.29 -3.48 1.39
CA VAL A 110 12.12 -3.08 0.23
C VAL A 110 12.82 -1.72 0.44
N ALA A 111 12.12 -0.75 1.05
CA ALA A 111 12.60 0.60 1.34
C ALA A 111 12.51 0.89 2.86
N PRO A 112 13.40 0.30 3.68
CA PRO A 112 13.30 0.35 5.13
C PRO A 112 13.43 1.77 5.72
N GLU A 113 14.05 2.72 5.01
CA GLU A 113 14.19 4.11 5.48
C GLU A 113 13.16 5.08 4.88
N ALA A 114 12.20 4.59 4.08
CA ALA A 114 11.11 5.41 3.56
C ALA A 114 10.06 5.69 4.64
N GLN A 115 9.47 6.88 4.63
CA GLN A 115 8.31 7.20 5.46
C GLN A 115 7.02 6.63 4.87
N VAL A 116 6.01 6.46 5.72
CA VAL A 116 4.72 5.86 5.39
C VAL A 116 3.62 6.88 5.61
N MET A 117 2.79 7.08 4.59
CA MET A 117 1.44 7.61 4.75
C MET A 117 0.46 6.45 4.67
N PHE A 118 -0.42 6.30 5.65
CA PHE A 118 -1.36 5.20 5.69
C PHE A 118 -2.81 5.67 5.54
N MET A 119 -3.46 5.25 4.46
CA MET A 119 -4.82 5.64 4.13
C MET A 119 -5.72 4.41 4.27
N ARG A 120 -6.45 4.34 5.37
CA ARG A 120 -7.37 3.24 5.61
C ARG A 120 -8.67 3.46 4.84
N VAL A 121 -8.99 2.55 3.93
CA VAL A 121 -10.18 2.64 3.06
C VAL A 121 -11.12 1.42 3.17
N PHE A 122 -10.81 0.45 4.02
CA PHE A 122 -11.69 -0.69 4.29
C PHE A 122 -12.26 -0.65 5.70
N SER A 123 -13.53 -1.07 5.80
CA SER A 123 -14.27 -1.19 7.05
C SER A 123 -13.98 -2.54 7.72
N ASP A 124 -14.03 -2.57 9.05
CA ASP A 124 -14.09 -3.84 9.80
C ASP A 124 -15.47 -4.52 9.70
N GLU A 125 -16.53 -3.74 9.44
CA GLU A 125 -17.91 -4.21 9.45
C GLU A 125 -18.43 -4.60 8.06
N LYS A 126 -17.99 -3.87 7.03
CA LYS A 126 -18.46 -4.07 5.64
C LYS A 126 -17.35 -4.61 4.75
N ARG A 127 -17.71 -5.57 3.89
CA ARG A 127 -16.79 -6.10 2.89
C ARG A 127 -16.60 -5.09 1.76
N GLY A 128 -15.36 -4.91 1.36
CA GLY A 128 -14.98 -4.07 0.21
C GLY A 128 -14.80 -2.60 0.55
N THR A 129 -14.55 -1.81 -0.49
CA THR A 129 -14.36 -0.36 -0.44
C THR A 129 -14.96 0.29 -1.68
N GLY A 130 -15.12 1.61 -1.65
CA GLY A 130 -15.74 2.39 -2.73
C GLY A 130 -14.75 3.33 -3.43
N PRO A 131 -14.93 3.60 -4.74
CA PRO A 131 -14.07 4.52 -5.50
C PRO A 131 -13.86 5.89 -4.87
N ALA A 132 -14.89 6.48 -4.29
CA ALA A 132 -14.77 7.80 -3.66
C ALA A 132 -13.69 7.84 -2.56
N LEU A 133 -13.53 6.75 -1.78
CA LEU A 133 -12.58 6.71 -0.67
C LEU A 133 -11.14 6.61 -1.16
N TYR A 134 -10.86 5.65 -2.04
CA TYR A 134 -9.48 5.45 -2.51
C TYR A 134 -9.06 6.53 -3.53
N VAL A 135 -9.98 7.13 -4.28
CA VAL A 135 -9.69 8.33 -5.11
C VAL A 135 -9.24 9.47 -4.21
N LYS A 136 -9.97 9.76 -3.13
CA LYS A 136 -9.60 10.82 -2.20
C LYS A 136 -8.25 10.54 -1.52
N ALA A 137 -8.01 9.28 -1.14
CA ALA A 137 -6.73 8.86 -0.57
C ALA A 137 -5.56 9.02 -1.56
N ILE A 138 -5.75 8.73 -2.85
CA ILE A 138 -4.74 8.99 -3.90
C ILE A 138 -4.46 10.50 -3.98
N GLU A 139 -5.50 11.33 -4.09
CA GLU A 139 -5.34 12.78 -4.18
C GLU A 139 -4.58 13.36 -2.97
N ASP A 140 -4.91 12.89 -1.76
CA ASP A 140 -4.24 13.32 -0.53
C ASP A 140 -2.79 12.85 -0.49
N ALA A 141 -2.50 11.61 -0.89
CA ALA A 141 -1.14 11.10 -1.00
C ALA A 141 -0.29 12.00 -1.92
N VAL A 142 -0.81 12.34 -3.10
CA VAL A 142 -0.12 13.20 -4.07
C VAL A 142 0.08 14.61 -3.51
N LYS A 143 -0.96 15.22 -2.94
CA LYS A 143 -0.89 16.58 -2.38
C LYS A 143 0.05 16.70 -1.18
N LEU A 144 0.14 15.64 -0.38
CA LEU A 144 1.07 15.55 0.75
C LEU A 144 2.49 15.14 0.31
N GLY A 145 2.70 14.85 -0.98
CA GLY A 145 4.01 14.59 -1.54
C GLY A 145 4.51 13.16 -1.29
N ALA A 146 3.65 12.15 -1.41
CA ALA A 146 4.10 10.77 -1.57
C ALA A 146 4.93 10.63 -2.86
N ASP A 147 5.95 9.77 -2.85
CA ASP A 147 6.77 9.46 -4.03
C ASP A 147 6.27 8.19 -4.74
N SER A 148 5.57 7.33 -4.00
CA SER A 148 4.87 6.18 -4.54
C SER A 148 3.59 5.89 -3.76
N ILE A 149 2.63 5.23 -4.40
CA ILE A 149 1.37 4.79 -3.81
C ILE A 149 1.18 3.30 -4.11
N ASN A 150 0.96 2.49 -3.08
CA ASN A 150 0.55 1.11 -3.21
C ASN A 150 -0.96 0.98 -2.93
N LEU A 151 -1.68 0.35 -3.86
CA LEU A 151 -3.09 0.00 -3.71
C LEU A 151 -3.28 -1.51 -3.80
N SER A 152 -3.63 -2.14 -2.69
CA SER A 152 -3.93 -3.57 -2.64
C SER A 152 -5.44 -3.81 -2.74
N LEU A 153 -6.04 -3.35 -3.83
CA LEU A 153 -7.48 -3.43 -4.06
C LEU A 153 -7.78 -3.57 -5.54
N GLY A 154 -8.92 -4.16 -5.85
CA GLY A 154 -9.44 -4.19 -7.20
C GLY A 154 -10.68 -5.06 -7.34
N GLY A 155 -11.33 -4.93 -8.49
CA GLY A 155 -12.40 -5.82 -8.94
C GLY A 155 -12.03 -6.47 -10.26
N ALA A 156 -12.24 -7.78 -10.37
CA ALA A 156 -11.88 -8.62 -11.52
C ALA A 156 -12.42 -8.09 -12.85
N ASN A 157 -11.72 -8.43 -13.95
CA ASN A 157 -12.09 -8.08 -15.32
C ASN A 157 -12.24 -6.55 -15.53
N GLY A 158 -11.20 -5.83 -15.14
CA GLY A 158 -11.13 -4.38 -15.27
C GLY A 158 -11.12 -3.93 -16.73
N SER A 159 -11.81 -2.81 -17.00
CA SER A 159 -11.77 -2.16 -18.30
C SER A 159 -10.79 -0.99 -18.27
N LEU A 160 -10.02 -0.83 -19.35
CA LEU A 160 -9.16 0.34 -19.55
C LEU A 160 -9.96 1.57 -20.01
N VAL A 161 -11.10 1.36 -20.70
CA VAL A 161 -11.89 2.44 -21.32
C VAL A 161 -13.16 2.79 -20.54
N ASN A 162 -13.70 1.85 -19.76
CA ASN A 162 -14.90 2.05 -18.94
C ASN A 162 -14.56 2.18 -17.44
N ALA A 163 -13.34 2.61 -17.13
CA ALA A 163 -12.93 2.88 -15.75
C ALA A 163 -13.64 4.14 -15.21
N ASP A 164 -13.73 4.29 -13.88
CA ASP A 164 -14.26 5.50 -13.25
C ASP A 164 -13.38 6.71 -13.61
N ASP A 165 -13.96 7.71 -14.29
CA ASP A 165 -13.24 8.92 -14.73
C ASP A 165 -12.52 9.64 -13.58
N ARG A 166 -13.08 9.61 -12.37
CA ARG A 166 -12.46 10.25 -11.19
C ARG A 166 -11.18 9.52 -10.79
N LEU A 167 -11.20 8.20 -10.92
CA LEU A 167 -10.04 7.36 -10.65
C LEU A 167 -8.96 7.54 -11.69
N ILE A 168 -9.30 7.55 -12.97
CA ILE A 168 -8.33 7.83 -14.05
C ILE A 168 -7.69 9.21 -13.84
N LYS A 169 -8.47 10.24 -13.53
CA LYS A 169 -7.93 11.58 -13.24
C LYS A 169 -7.01 11.60 -12.02
N ALA A 170 -7.33 10.86 -10.96
CA ALA A 170 -6.48 10.77 -9.77
C ALA A 170 -5.14 10.06 -10.08
N LEU A 171 -5.18 8.98 -10.87
CA LEU A 171 -3.99 8.27 -11.33
C LEU A 171 -3.15 9.13 -12.29
N GLU A 172 -3.79 9.88 -13.19
CA GLU A 172 -3.10 10.82 -14.06
C GLU A 172 -2.46 11.96 -13.28
N MET A 173 -3.14 12.52 -12.28
CA MET A 173 -2.55 13.51 -11.36
C MET A 173 -1.32 12.95 -10.64
N ALA A 174 -1.38 11.71 -10.14
CA ALA A 174 -0.23 11.05 -9.52
C ALA A 174 0.94 10.94 -10.52
N ARG A 175 0.68 10.47 -11.74
CA ARG A 175 1.69 10.37 -12.80
C ARG A 175 2.32 11.72 -13.13
N LEU A 176 1.52 12.77 -13.31
CA LEU A 176 2.00 14.12 -13.62
C LEU A 176 2.82 14.74 -12.48
N ALA A 177 2.52 14.37 -11.23
CA ALA A 177 3.29 14.76 -10.06
C ALA A 177 4.57 13.91 -9.86
N GLY A 178 4.85 12.95 -10.74
CA GLY A 178 6.00 12.05 -10.63
C GLY A 178 5.82 10.93 -9.61
N VAL A 179 4.59 10.67 -9.17
CA VAL A 179 4.24 9.65 -8.17
C VAL A 179 3.91 8.33 -8.87
N SER A 180 4.65 7.28 -8.54
CA SER A 180 4.38 5.95 -9.09
C SER A 180 3.21 5.28 -8.38
N VAL A 181 2.22 4.81 -9.12
CA VAL A 181 1.08 4.08 -8.56
C VAL A 181 1.18 2.60 -8.89
N VAL A 182 1.26 1.76 -7.85
CA VAL A 182 1.44 0.30 -7.95
C VAL A 182 0.20 -0.38 -7.43
N ILE A 183 -0.39 -1.28 -8.22
CA ILE A 183 -1.69 -1.89 -7.94
C ILE A 183 -1.63 -3.39 -8.19
N ALA A 184 -2.13 -4.19 -7.25
CA ALA A 184 -2.20 -5.64 -7.44
C ALA A 184 -3.13 -6.01 -8.61
N ALA A 185 -2.72 -6.97 -9.43
CA ALA A 185 -3.49 -7.41 -10.59
C ALA A 185 -4.81 -8.13 -10.24
N GLY A 186 -4.93 -8.63 -9.01
CA GLY A 186 -6.06 -9.45 -8.55
C GLY A 186 -5.68 -10.92 -8.37
N ASN A 187 -6.56 -11.67 -7.70
CA ASN A 187 -6.35 -13.06 -7.30
C ASN A 187 -7.42 -14.01 -7.86
N ASP A 188 -8.22 -13.55 -8.83
CA ASP A 188 -9.33 -14.31 -9.43
C ASP A 188 -8.86 -15.40 -10.41
N GLY A 189 -7.58 -15.38 -10.81
CA GLY A 189 -7.02 -16.32 -11.77
C GLY A 189 -7.54 -16.06 -13.18
N THR A 190 -8.14 -17.08 -13.81
CA THR A 190 -8.79 -16.98 -15.11
C THR A 190 -10.28 -17.28 -14.99
N PHE A 191 -11.08 -16.96 -16.00
CA PHE A 191 -12.48 -17.40 -16.06
C PHE A 191 -12.59 -18.91 -15.77
N GLY A 192 -13.45 -19.28 -14.82
CA GLY A 192 -13.64 -20.67 -14.36
C GLY A 192 -12.69 -21.12 -13.24
N SER A 193 -11.73 -20.31 -12.82
CA SER A 193 -10.81 -20.61 -11.71
C SER A 193 -11.56 -21.04 -10.44
N GLY A 194 -11.05 -22.08 -9.77
CA GLY A 194 -11.73 -22.73 -8.65
C GLY A 194 -12.77 -23.80 -9.03
N ALA A 195 -13.15 -23.90 -10.31
CA ALA A 195 -14.09 -24.91 -10.79
C ALA A 195 -13.54 -25.74 -11.96
N SER A 196 -13.07 -25.09 -13.04
CA SER A 196 -12.58 -25.77 -14.24
C SER A 196 -11.60 -24.90 -15.04
N LYS A 197 -10.86 -25.53 -15.96
CA LYS A 197 -10.00 -24.78 -16.89
C LYS A 197 -10.87 -24.10 -17.97
N PRO A 198 -10.48 -22.90 -18.45
CA PRO A 198 -11.19 -22.25 -19.53
C PRO A 198 -11.18 -23.11 -20.81
N SER A 199 -12.28 -23.04 -21.56
CA SER A 199 -12.41 -23.73 -22.84
C SER A 199 -11.53 -23.08 -23.91
N ALA A 200 -10.92 -23.89 -24.78
CA ALA A 200 -10.19 -23.39 -25.93
C ALA A 200 -11.06 -22.56 -26.91
N LEU A 201 -12.39 -22.72 -26.85
CA LEU A 201 -13.34 -21.94 -27.66
C LEU A 201 -13.56 -20.51 -27.14
N TYR A 202 -13.22 -20.23 -25.88
CA TYR A 202 -13.42 -18.92 -25.24
C TYR A 202 -12.07 -18.38 -24.75
N PRO A 203 -11.25 -17.82 -25.66
CA PRO A 203 -9.88 -17.41 -25.34
C PRO A 203 -9.79 -16.16 -24.45
N ASP A 204 -10.89 -15.42 -24.29
CA ASP A 204 -10.95 -14.25 -23.41
C ASP A 204 -11.31 -14.67 -21.97
N TYR A 205 -10.31 -15.17 -21.25
CA TYR A 205 -10.44 -15.66 -19.87
C TYR A 205 -9.67 -14.81 -18.85
N GLY A 206 -9.14 -13.66 -19.25
CA GLY A 206 -8.35 -12.78 -18.39
C GLY A 206 -9.22 -12.10 -17.33
N LEU A 207 -8.71 -12.00 -16.10
CA LEU A 207 -9.44 -11.38 -14.98
C LEU A 207 -8.66 -10.28 -14.27
N VAL A 208 -7.62 -9.71 -14.90
CA VAL A 208 -6.87 -8.57 -14.34
C VAL A 208 -7.84 -7.47 -13.90
N GLY A 209 -7.69 -7.00 -12.67
CA GLY A 209 -8.70 -6.17 -12.03
C GLY A 209 -8.52 -4.67 -12.24
N SER A 210 -9.63 -3.94 -12.22
CA SER A 210 -9.62 -2.47 -12.08
C SER A 210 -9.39 -2.12 -10.61
N PRO A 211 -8.51 -1.16 -10.26
CA PRO A 211 -7.89 -0.18 -11.17
C PRO A 211 -6.53 -0.51 -11.76
N SER A 212 -5.99 -1.71 -11.54
CA SER A 212 -4.65 -2.06 -12.04
C SER A 212 -4.55 -2.04 -13.58
N THR A 213 -5.68 -2.13 -14.29
CA THR A 213 -5.75 -2.02 -15.76
C THR A 213 -5.57 -0.60 -16.29
N ALA A 214 -5.56 0.43 -15.43
CA ALA A 214 -5.30 1.80 -15.84
C ALA A 214 -3.90 1.94 -16.44
N ARG A 215 -3.77 2.72 -17.51
CA ARG A 215 -2.49 2.88 -18.24
C ARG A 215 -1.42 3.55 -17.39
N GLU A 216 -1.84 4.38 -16.46
CA GLU A 216 -1.00 5.16 -15.56
C GLU A 216 -0.48 4.35 -14.37
N ALA A 217 -1.01 3.14 -14.16
CA ALA A 217 -0.65 2.27 -13.05
C ALA A 217 0.33 1.15 -13.45
N ILE A 218 1.12 0.71 -12.49
CA ILE A 218 1.92 -0.52 -12.60
C ILE A 218 1.10 -1.66 -12.01
N SER A 219 0.57 -2.53 -12.87
CA SER A 219 -0.12 -3.76 -12.46
C SER A 219 0.88 -4.85 -12.07
N VAL A 220 0.70 -5.45 -10.90
CA VAL A 220 1.63 -6.45 -10.34
C VAL A 220 0.96 -7.81 -10.21
N ALA A 221 1.48 -8.78 -10.96
CA ALA A 221 1.16 -10.21 -10.80
C ALA A 221 1.99 -10.83 -9.65
N SER A 222 1.66 -12.05 -9.24
CA SER A 222 2.38 -12.77 -8.19
C SER A 222 3.00 -14.08 -8.69
N TYR A 223 4.06 -14.50 -8.01
CA TYR A 223 4.60 -15.86 -8.11
C TYR A 223 4.99 -16.32 -6.70
N ASN A 224 5.07 -17.63 -6.49
CA ASN A 224 5.37 -18.18 -5.17
C ASN A 224 6.86 -18.00 -4.82
N ASN A 225 7.12 -17.62 -3.58
CA ASN A 225 8.47 -17.55 -3.06
C ASN A 225 9.13 -18.94 -3.04
N THR A 226 10.45 -19.00 -3.20
CA THR A 226 11.22 -20.25 -3.15
C THR A 226 11.41 -20.78 -1.73
N THR A 227 11.12 -19.97 -0.72
CA THR A 227 11.29 -20.27 0.70
C THR A 227 10.02 -19.91 1.46
N LEU A 228 9.57 -20.81 2.33
CA LEU A 228 8.42 -20.62 3.20
C LEU A 228 8.85 -20.67 4.66
N VAL A 229 8.42 -19.67 5.44
CA VAL A 229 8.62 -19.64 6.89
C VAL A 229 7.28 -20.01 7.53
N ASN A 230 7.21 -21.20 8.12
CA ASN A 230 6.01 -21.72 8.78
C ASN A 230 6.39 -22.37 10.11
N LYS A 231 5.49 -22.28 11.09
CA LYS A 231 5.57 -23.14 12.27
C LYS A 231 5.29 -24.58 11.83
N VAL A 232 6.29 -25.45 11.95
CA VAL A 232 6.15 -26.89 11.70
C VAL A 232 6.25 -27.63 13.03
N PHE A 233 5.31 -28.54 13.27
CA PHE A 233 5.42 -29.49 14.37
C PHE A 233 6.29 -30.65 13.91
N ASN A 234 7.44 -30.83 14.56
CA ASN A 234 8.25 -32.03 14.38
C ASN A 234 7.79 -33.07 15.40
N ILE A 235 7.27 -34.20 14.91
CA ILE A 235 7.08 -35.39 15.74
C ILE A 235 8.45 -36.09 15.74
N ILE A 236 9.11 -36.08 16.90
CA ILE A 236 10.38 -36.80 17.15
C ILE A 236 10.05 -38.09 17.88
#